data_AF-A0A529SG16-F1
#
_entry.id   AF-A0A529SG16-F1
#
_cell.length_a   1.000
_cell.length_b   1.000
_cell.length_c   1.000
_cell.angle_alpha   90.00
_cell.angle_beta   90.00
_cell.angle_gamma   90.00
#
_symmetry.space_group_name_H-M   'P 1'
#
loop_
_entity.id
_entity.type
_entity.pdbx_description
1 polymer ?
#
loop_
_entity_poly.entity_id
_entity_poly.type
_entity_poly.pdbx_seq_one_letter_code
_entity_poly.pdbx_strand_id
1 'polypeptide(L)'
;GSLWALARQPDLKGRLHVIDHEAIELSNLQRYALAGQAEIGMSKAVLAATALRSTGLEVEAHPLTWAEYVARRGNWVLDQVGVALDTAADRLAVQGALPRWIANAWMQEHDLGISRHGFDDGQACL
;
A
#
# COMPACT_ATOMS: atom_id res chain seq x y z
N GLY A 1 -1.80 -8.39 4.11
CA GLY A 1 -0.53 -9.03 4.53
C GLY A 1 0.46 -8.02 5.08
N SER A 2 0.98 -7.12 4.24
CA SER A 2 1.99 -6.11 4.61
C SER A 2 1.62 -5.27 5.84
N LEU A 3 0.43 -4.65 5.85
CA LEU A 3 -0.03 -3.82 6.97
C LEU A 3 -0.14 -4.60 8.30
N TRP A 4 -0.55 -5.87 8.24
CA TRP A 4 -0.60 -6.74 9.42
C TRP A 4 0.80 -7.02 9.98
N ALA A 5 1.79 -7.19 9.10
CA ALA A 5 3.18 -7.37 9.49
C ALA A 5 3.76 -6.10 10.11
N LEU A 6 3.50 -4.93 9.50
CA LEU A 6 3.91 -3.63 10.05
C LEU A 6 3.32 -3.38 11.45
N ALA A 7 2.04 -3.73 11.67
CA ALA A 7 1.38 -3.59 12.97
C ALA A 7 2.01 -4.44 14.09
N ARG A 8 2.81 -5.45 13.74
CA ARG A 8 3.49 -6.35 14.66
C ARG A 8 4.99 -6.13 14.74
N GLN A 9 5.53 -5.20 13.96
CA GLN A 9 6.94 -4.92 13.97
C GLN A 9 7.30 -4.08 15.21
N PRO A 10 8.11 -4.60 16.14
CA PRO A 10 8.52 -3.85 17.32
C PRO A 10 9.28 -2.58 16.91
N ASP A 11 9.06 -1.50 17.67
CA ASP A 11 9.76 -0.22 17.53
C ASP A 11 9.66 0.44 16.14
N LEU A 12 8.68 0.04 15.32
CA LEU A 12 8.42 0.66 14.03
C LEU A 12 7.92 2.10 14.21
N LYS A 13 8.62 3.05 13.58
CA LYS A 13 8.38 4.50 13.68
C LYS A 13 8.57 5.16 12.32
N GLY A 14 7.93 6.31 12.12
CA GLY A 14 8.04 7.10 10.89
C GLY A 14 6.68 7.55 10.38
N ARG A 15 6.61 7.94 9.10
CA ARG A 15 5.36 8.33 8.44
C ARG A 15 4.99 7.31 7.38
N LEU A 16 3.72 6.94 7.34
CA LEU A 16 3.17 6.03 6.34
C LEU A 16 1.91 6.64 5.72
N HIS A 17 1.95 6.90 4.42
CA HIS A 17 0.75 7.21 3.65
C HIS A 17 0.17 5.89 3.12
N VAL A 18 -1.11 5.64 3.38
CA VAL A 18 -1.84 4.48 2.84
C VAL A 18 -2.87 4.98 1.85
N ILE A 19 -2.73 4.55 0.59
CA ILE A 19 -3.58 4.97 -0.53
C ILE A 19 -4.40 3.76 -0.97
N ASP A 20 -5.72 3.85 -0.81
CA ASP A 20 -6.65 2.82 -1.27
C ASP A 20 -8.06 3.44 -1.35
N HIS A 21 -8.67 3.40 -2.53
CA HIS A 21 -9.98 4.01 -2.79
C HIS A 21 -11.15 3.11 -2.40
N GLU A 22 -10.89 1.84 -2.08
CA GLU A 22 -11.94 0.85 -1.85
C GLU A 22 -12.37 0.80 -0.38
N ALA A 23 -13.57 0.27 -0.17
CA ALA A 23 -14.08 -0.10 1.14
C ALA A 23 -13.89 -1.61 1.38
N ILE A 24 -13.98 -2.01 2.64
CA ILE A 24 -14.01 -3.43 3.02
C ILE A 24 -15.36 -4.03 2.61
N GLU A 25 -15.28 -5.08 1.82
CA GLU A 25 -16.44 -5.88 1.43
C GLU A 25 -16.48 -7.19 2.20
N LEU A 26 -17.65 -7.84 2.23
CA LEU A 26 -17.82 -9.17 2.83
C LEU A 26 -16.83 -10.19 2.23
N SER A 27 -16.56 -10.09 0.93
CA SER A 27 -15.59 -10.91 0.20
C SER A 27 -14.13 -10.64 0.61
N ASN A 28 -13.84 -9.60 1.39
CA ASN A 28 -12.49 -9.38 1.86
C ASN A 28 -12.20 -10.18 3.14
N LEU A 29 -13.22 -10.55 3.91
CA LEU A 29 -13.04 -11.19 5.22
C LEU A 29 -12.35 -12.56 5.14
N GLN A 30 -12.48 -13.28 4.02
CA GLN A 30 -11.76 -14.54 3.83
C GLN A 30 -10.25 -14.38 3.62
N ARG A 31 -9.77 -13.18 3.28
CA ARG A 31 -8.40 -12.96 2.78
C ARG A 31 -7.64 -11.83 3.48
N TYR A 32 -8.33 -10.89 4.11
CA TYR A 32 -7.71 -9.72 4.74
C TYR A 32 -7.62 -9.90 6.25
N ALA A 33 -6.43 -10.21 6.74
CA ALA A 33 -6.15 -10.48 8.16
C ALA A 33 -6.43 -9.32 9.14
N LEU A 34 -6.75 -8.12 8.64
CA LEU A 34 -7.06 -6.94 9.46
C LEU A 34 -8.56 -6.62 9.54
N ALA A 35 -9.40 -7.27 8.74
CA ALA A 35 -10.82 -6.95 8.64
C ALA A 35 -11.67 -8.04 9.32
N GLY A 36 -12.68 -7.60 10.06
CA GLY A 36 -13.77 -8.44 10.57
C GLY A 36 -15.12 -7.95 10.08
N GLN A 37 -16.19 -8.57 10.59
CA GLN A 37 -17.58 -8.21 10.25
C GLN A 37 -17.91 -6.75 10.59
N ALA A 38 -17.33 -6.20 11.66
CA ALA A 38 -17.58 -4.83 12.10
C ALA A 38 -16.98 -3.78 11.15
N GLU A 39 -16.02 -4.16 10.32
CA GLU A 39 -15.31 -3.25 9.41
C GLU A 39 -15.91 -3.23 8.01
N ILE A 40 -16.95 -4.02 7.70
CA ILE A 40 -17.62 -3.98 6.39
C ILE A 40 -18.13 -2.55 6.12
N GLY A 41 -17.79 -2.01 4.95
CA GLY A 41 -18.08 -0.63 4.55
C GLY A 41 -17.06 0.41 5.01
N MET A 42 -16.11 0.06 5.88
CA MET A 42 -15.00 0.95 6.25
C MET A 42 -14.01 1.08 5.08
N SER A 43 -13.45 2.27 4.85
CA SER A 43 -12.35 2.43 3.90
C SER A 43 -11.15 1.55 4.28
N LYS A 44 -10.55 0.87 3.30
CA LYS A 44 -9.34 0.07 3.50
C LYS A 44 -8.18 0.92 4.03
N ALA A 45 -8.02 2.14 3.52
CA ALA A 45 -7.00 3.07 3.99
C ALA A 45 -7.23 3.47 5.47
N VAL A 46 -8.49 3.71 5.87
CA VAL A 46 -8.84 4.04 7.27
C VAL A 46 -8.65 2.84 8.20
N LEU A 47 -8.96 1.62 7.73
CA LEU A 47 -8.68 0.39 8.47
C LEU A 47 -7.17 0.24 8.73
N ALA A 48 -6.33 0.58 7.75
CA ALA A 48 -4.88 0.53 7.92
C ALA A 48 -4.38 1.46 9.03
N ALA A 49 -4.85 2.71 9.03
CA ALA A 49 -4.55 3.67 10.10
C ALA A 49 -5.00 3.14 11.47
N THR A 50 -6.18 2.51 11.51
CA THR A 50 -6.73 1.88 12.71
C THR A 50 -5.86 0.75 13.24
N ALA A 51 -5.43 -0.16 12.36
CA ALA A 51 -4.63 -1.32 12.71
C ALA A 51 -3.20 -0.95 13.20
N LEU A 52 -2.69 0.20 12.77
CA LEU A 52 -1.33 0.64 13.06
C LEU A 52 -1.23 1.61 14.26
N ARG A 53 -2.35 1.94 14.93
CA ARG A 53 -2.38 2.89 16.06
C ARG A 53 -1.47 2.53 17.24
N SER A 54 -1.16 1.25 17.43
CA SER A 54 -0.26 0.80 18.50
C SER A 54 1.23 0.88 18.14
N THR A 55 1.55 1.21 16.89
CA THR A 55 2.93 1.45 16.43
C THR A 55 3.33 2.91 16.66
N GLY A 56 4.60 3.24 16.45
CA GLY A 56 5.06 4.63 16.42
C GLY A 56 4.95 5.28 15.04
N LEU A 57 4.14 4.72 14.13
CA LEU A 57 3.89 5.31 12.81
C LEU A 57 2.84 6.43 12.88
N GLU A 58 3.14 7.56 12.27
CA GLU A 58 2.16 8.55 11.84
C GLU A 58 1.52 8.06 10.54
N VAL A 59 0.30 7.52 10.62
CA VAL A 59 -0.39 6.96 9.45
C VAL A 59 -1.41 7.95 8.90
N GLU A 60 -1.23 8.33 7.64
CA GLU A 60 -2.20 9.13 6.90
C GLU A 60 -2.97 8.24 5.92
N ALA A 61 -4.28 8.11 6.15
CA ALA A 61 -5.17 7.38 5.25
C ALA A 61 -5.66 8.29 4.12
N HIS A 62 -5.48 7.83 2.88
CA HIS A 62 -5.92 8.50 1.66
C HIS A 62 -6.94 7.60 0.94
N PRO A 63 -8.25 7.77 1.22
CA PRO A 63 -9.32 6.97 0.60
C PRO A 63 -9.61 7.44 -0.84
N LEU A 64 -8.61 7.33 -1.70
CA LEU A 64 -8.61 7.84 -3.07
C LEU A 64 -7.65 7.01 -3.93
N THR A 65 -7.74 7.16 -5.25
CA THR A 65 -6.89 6.42 -6.19
C THR A 65 -5.45 6.94 -6.16
N TRP A 66 -4.50 6.13 -6.63
CA TRP A 66 -3.10 6.57 -6.77
C TRP A 66 -2.96 7.85 -7.62
N ALA A 67 -3.69 7.92 -8.73
CA ALA A 67 -3.66 9.09 -9.62
C ALA A 67 -4.15 10.37 -8.90
N GLU A 68 -5.25 10.26 -8.14
CA GLU A 68 -5.74 11.39 -7.34
C GLU A 68 -4.78 11.79 -6.23
N TYR A 69 -4.10 10.82 -5.60
CA TYR A 69 -3.11 11.08 -4.55
C TYR A 69 -1.97 11.93 -5.12
N VAL A 70 -1.36 11.45 -6.20
CA VAL A 70 -0.22 12.11 -6.86
C VAL A 70 -0.61 13.51 -7.32
N ALA A 71 -1.80 13.68 -7.92
CA ALA A 71 -2.29 14.98 -8.37
C ALA A 71 -2.48 15.99 -7.22
N ARG A 72 -2.91 15.54 -6.03
CA ARG A 72 -3.17 16.40 -4.87
C ARG A 72 -1.94 16.67 -4.01
N ARG A 73 -0.93 15.79 -4.04
CA ARG A 73 0.23 15.84 -3.14
C ARG A 73 1.06 17.11 -3.29
N GLY A 74 1.10 17.71 -4.48
CA GLY A 74 1.88 18.92 -4.76
C GLY A 74 3.41 18.76 -4.68
N ASN A 75 3.88 17.53 -4.44
CA ASN A 75 5.28 17.16 -4.29
C ASN A 75 5.49 15.80 -4.97
N TRP A 76 6.46 15.72 -5.89
CA TRP A 76 6.78 14.53 -6.69
C TRP A 76 7.90 13.65 -6.10
N VAL A 77 8.44 14.00 -4.93
CA VAL A 77 9.48 13.22 -4.24
C VAL A 77 8.83 12.08 -3.45
N LEU A 78 8.94 10.87 -3.99
CA LEU A 78 8.48 9.64 -3.37
C LEU A 78 9.71 8.76 -3.06
N ASP A 79 10.15 8.74 -1.80
CA ASP A 79 11.38 8.03 -1.42
C ASP A 79 11.23 6.51 -1.46
N GLN A 80 10.13 6.00 -0.91
CA GLN A 80 9.85 4.57 -0.82
C GLN A 80 8.36 4.31 -1.03
N VAL A 81 8.03 3.38 -1.93
CA VAL A 81 6.65 2.99 -2.21
C VAL A 81 6.51 1.47 -2.12
N GLY A 82 5.57 1.02 -1.30
CA GLY A 82 5.13 -0.38 -1.28
C GLY A 82 3.94 -0.57 -2.21
N VAL A 83 4.00 -1.58 -3.09
CA VAL A 83 2.97 -1.87 -4.10
C VAL A 83 2.36 -3.23 -3.83
N ALA A 84 1.04 -3.27 -3.71
CA ALA A 84 0.23 -4.47 -3.57
C ALA A 84 -1.07 -4.30 -4.39
N LEU A 85 -0.90 -4.15 -5.71
CA LEU A 85 -1.97 -3.83 -6.66
C LEU A 85 -2.26 -5.02 -7.58
N ASP A 86 -3.55 -5.19 -7.88
CA ASP A 86 -4.05 -6.37 -8.60
C ASP A 86 -3.81 -6.28 -10.12
N THR A 87 -3.67 -5.07 -10.67
CA THR A 87 -3.55 -4.87 -12.12
C THR A 87 -2.16 -4.39 -12.54
N ALA A 88 -1.72 -4.82 -13.72
CA ALA A 88 -0.48 -4.32 -14.32
C ALA A 88 -0.56 -2.80 -14.63
N ALA A 89 -1.73 -2.31 -15.03
CA ALA A 89 -1.94 -0.90 -15.33
C ALA A 89 -1.71 -0.01 -14.10
N ASP A 90 -2.20 -0.42 -12.92
CA ASP A 90 -2.00 0.35 -11.69
C ASP A 90 -0.54 0.30 -11.23
N ARG A 91 0.15 -0.84 -11.40
CA ARG A 91 1.59 -0.94 -11.14
C ARG A 91 2.40 0.00 -12.04
N LEU A 92 2.07 0.07 -13.33
CA LEU A 92 2.69 1.02 -14.26
C LEU A 92 2.44 2.48 -13.86
N ALA A 93 1.24 2.81 -13.37
CA ALA A 93 0.95 4.15 -12.87
C ALA A 93 1.78 4.54 -11.64
N VAL A 94 2.08 3.57 -10.76
CA VAL A 94 3.02 3.79 -9.65
C VAL A 94 4.44 4.03 -10.16
N GLN A 95 4.94 3.18 -11.06
CA GLN A 95 6.27 3.34 -11.67
C GLN A 95 6.40 4.69 -12.40
N GLY A 96 5.34 5.13 -13.08
CA GLY A 96 5.30 6.40 -13.80
C GLY A 96 5.39 7.65 -12.90
N ALA A 97 5.13 7.52 -11.60
CA ALA A 97 5.34 8.59 -10.62
C ALA A 97 6.81 8.73 -10.17
N LEU A 98 7.71 7.89 -10.72
CA LEU A 98 9.15 7.88 -10.48
C LEU A 98 9.58 7.84 -8.99
N PRO A 99 9.07 6.89 -8.16
CA PRO A 99 9.59 6.70 -6.82
C PRO A 99 11.07 6.33 -6.85
N ARG A 100 11.86 6.85 -5.90
CA ARG A 100 13.29 6.51 -5.77
C ARG A 100 13.50 5.02 -5.54
N TRP A 101 12.56 4.38 -4.83
CA TRP A 101 12.59 2.96 -4.53
C TRP A 101 11.19 2.38 -4.40
N ILE A 102 11.00 1.18 -4.95
CA ILE A 102 9.74 0.44 -4.91
C ILE A 102 9.99 -0.96 -4.34
N ALA A 103 9.15 -1.38 -3.39
CA ALA A 103 8.94 -2.79 -3.07
C ALA A 103 7.58 -3.23 -3.61
N ASN A 104 7.59 -4.13 -4.58
CA ASN A 104 6.38 -4.67 -5.18
C ASN A 104 6.12 -6.09 -4.70
N ALA A 105 4.85 -6.41 -4.49
CA ALA A 105 4.37 -7.74 -4.21
C ALA A 105 3.20 -8.08 -5.13
N TRP A 106 3.15 -9.32 -5.60
CA TRP A 106 2.05 -9.83 -6.40
C TRP A 106 1.69 -11.26 -6.00
N MET A 107 0.47 -11.64 -6.36
CA MET A 107 -0.03 -13.02 -6.27
C MET A 107 -0.67 -13.39 -7.60
N GLN A 108 -0.46 -14.62 -8.04
CA GLN A 108 -1.15 -15.27 -9.16
C GLN A 108 -1.72 -16.60 -8.66
N GLU A 109 -2.41 -17.33 -9.53
CA GLU A 109 -3.05 -18.60 -9.18
C GLU A 109 -2.05 -19.65 -8.63
N HIS A 110 -0.80 -19.62 -9.11
CA HIS A 110 0.20 -20.64 -8.80
C HIS A 110 1.48 -20.09 -8.17
N ASP A 111 1.63 -18.76 -8.11
CA ASP A 111 2.81 -18.14 -7.53
C ASP A 111 2.49 -16.87 -6.74
N LEU A 112 3.45 -16.49 -5.93
CA LEU A 112 3.52 -15.19 -5.28
C LEU A 112 4.97 -14.73 -5.36
N GLY A 113 5.17 -13.42 -5.37
CA GLY A 113 6.51 -12.88 -5.47
C GLY A 113 6.65 -11.51 -4.87
N ILE A 114 7.92 -11.17 -4.66
CA ILE A 114 8.35 -9.84 -4.25
C ILE A 114 9.49 -9.39 -5.17
N SER A 115 9.49 -8.12 -5.53
CA SER A 115 10.56 -7.49 -6.31
C SER A 115 10.90 -6.13 -5.73
N ARG A 116 12.11 -5.64 -6.04
CA ARG A 116 12.60 -4.32 -5.63
C ARG A 116 13.11 -3.60 -6.86
N HIS A 117 12.78 -2.32 -6.98
CA HIS A 117 13.14 -1.50 -8.14
C HIS A 117 13.64 -0.14 -7.64
N GLY A 118 14.82 0.27 -8.08
CA GLY A 118 15.33 1.63 -7.88
C GLY A 118 15.10 2.49 -9.12
N PHE A 119 14.87 3.78 -8.92
CA PHE A 119 14.89 4.72 -10.04
C PHE A 119 16.35 4.99 -10.45
N ASP A 120 16.63 4.88 -11.75
CA ASP A 120 17.95 5.12 -12.35
C ASP A 120 19.07 4.19 -11.80
N ASP A 121 18.72 2.97 -11.39
CA ASP A 121 19.66 1.96 -10.88
C ASP A 121 20.20 1.01 -11.98
N GLY A 122 19.77 1.20 -13.22
CA GLY A 122 20.13 0.37 -14.38
C GLY A 122 19.49 -1.02 -14.39
N GLN A 123 18.52 -1.31 -13.50
CA GLN A 123 17.79 -2.58 -13.44
C GLN A 123 16.42 -2.48 -14.12
N ALA A 124 15.70 -3.61 -14.16
CA ALA A 124 14.35 -3.66 -14.70
C ALA A 124 13.38 -2.82 -13.85
N CYS A 125 12.56 -2.02 -14.53
CA CYS A 125 11.42 -1.33 -13.92
C CYS A 125 10.36 -2.31 -13.41
N LEU A 126 9.46 -1.80 -12.57
CA LEU A 126 8.26 -2.51 -12.13
C LEU A 126 7.33 -2.89 -13.29
#